data_AF-A0A1F3KLW7-F1
#
_entry.id   AF-A0A1F3KLW7-F1
#
_cell.length_a   1.000
_cell.length_b   1.000
_cell.length_c   1.000
_cell.angle_alpha   90.00
_cell.angle_beta   90.00
_cell.angle_gamma   90.00
#
_symmetry.space_group_name_H-M   'P 1'
#
loop_
_entity.id
_entity.type
_entity.pdbx_description
1 polymer ?
#
loop_
_entity_poly.entity_id
_entity_poly.type
_entity_poly.pdbx_seq_one_letter_code
_entity_poly.pdbx_strand_id
1 'polypeptide(L)'
;MKRINLLMIAILISMAGLAQNAADALRYSTVDYTGTARFAAMGGAFGALGGDFSTLSVNPAGIAVYKTSEAVFTPSLYQGKTQSSFFGKMGEDEKYNFNIASAGVILTGDIPNRLEQPGWRNVQFGFGVNRLANYNNRMIFSGLNTNSSLLTSYVEYANTNGIYADYPEDLAYRADLIYYDSTDGLYHNDMPHGGIEQMKSVSTEGFMNEIVLSAGANYNDKIYVGLTLGIPYFNYYESSTFTETDVEQQNEYFKSFTLKEELETSGTGINVKLGVIARPANWIRVGVAYHTPTFYTNMNDTWSSTIDSYFDKEISDKHVSSRIGNYKYELTTPSKLIGSVAFLFGNVGSISADYQFVDYGNARFRPTADYMDVNEAINYSYKSQNIIRIGGEYRYGVFSFRGGFGYADSPYDHDINDGSRISYSAGVGFRDMYYFIDFAWVHSQQTQDYYPYTITNTTDYAVTKSVNDISSNSFLLTFGFKF
;
A
#
# COMPACT_ATOMS: atom_id res chain seq x y z
N MET A 1 -5.45 -35.05 26.91
CA MET A 1 -5.80 -33.62 26.76
C MET A 1 -4.58 -32.67 26.79
N LYS A 2 -3.32 -33.15 26.66
CA LYS A 2 -2.11 -32.30 26.66
C LYS A 2 -1.41 -32.17 25.29
N ARG A 3 -1.97 -32.77 24.23
CA ARG A 3 -1.42 -32.72 22.86
C ARG A 3 -2.15 -31.76 21.91
N ILE A 4 -3.22 -31.11 22.38
CA ILE A 4 -4.00 -30.12 21.60
C ILE A 4 -3.42 -28.70 21.78
N ASN A 5 -2.74 -28.41 22.89
CA ASN A 5 -2.18 -27.07 23.14
C ASN A 5 -0.84 -26.82 22.41
N LEU A 6 -0.07 -27.87 22.09
CA LEU A 6 1.18 -27.75 21.32
C LEU A 6 0.95 -27.41 19.84
N LEU A 7 -0.22 -27.78 19.29
CA LEU A 7 -0.62 -27.42 17.92
C LEU A 7 -1.19 -25.99 17.85
N MET A 8 -1.88 -25.51 18.90
CA MET A 8 -2.35 -24.11 18.94
C MET A 8 -1.22 -23.10 19.07
N ILE A 9 -0.13 -23.44 19.77
CA ILE A 9 1.00 -22.52 20.01
C ILE A 9 1.92 -22.42 18.78
N ALA A 10 2.12 -23.50 18.03
CA ALA A 10 2.83 -23.46 16.76
C ALA A 10 2.09 -22.64 15.67
N ILE A 11 0.76 -22.57 15.75
CA ILE A 11 -0.10 -21.78 14.85
C ILE A 11 -0.06 -20.28 15.19
N LEU A 12 0.29 -19.89 16.43
CA LEU A 12 0.29 -18.48 16.86
C LEU A 12 1.63 -17.76 16.60
N ILE A 13 2.75 -18.48 16.57
CA ILE A 13 4.08 -17.88 16.36
C ILE A 13 4.43 -17.78 14.88
N SER A 14 3.87 -18.67 14.06
CA SER A 14 3.77 -18.38 12.65
C SER A 14 3.07 -17.03 12.46
N MET A 15 2.06 -16.63 13.26
CA MET A 15 1.38 -15.33 13.08
C MET A 15 2.27 -14.08 13.09
N ALA A 16 3.47 -14.03 13.67
CA ALA A 16 4.33 -12.84 13.54
C ALA A 16 4.93 -12.71 12.12
N GLY A 17 5.54 -13.79 11.61
CA GLY A 17 6.02 -13.85 10.22
C GLY A 17 4.89 -13.98 9.19
N LEU A 18 3.79 -14.67 9.53
CA LEU A 18 2.59 -14.79 8.70
C LEU A 18 1.80 -13.47 8.68
N ALA A 19 1.76 -12.68 9.76
CA ALA A 19 1.13 -11.36 9.74
C ALA A 19 1.97 -10.35 8.96
N GLN A 20 3.30 -10.44 9.03
CA GLN A 20 4.18 -9.66 8.17
C GLN A 20 3.94 -10.01 6.69
N ASN A 21 3.94 -11.30 6.35
CA ASN A 21 3.64 -11.76 4.99
C ASN A 21 2.21 -11.42 4.55
N ALA A 22 1.22 -11.48 5.45
CA ALA A 22 -0.15 -11.07 5.17
C ALA A 22 -0.23 -9.55 4.91
N ALA A 23 0.44 -8.74 5.72
CA ALA A 23 0.55 -7.30 5.54
C ALA A 23 1.19 -6.95 4.19
N ASP A 24 2.20 -7.71 3.76
CA ASP A 24 2.84 -7.57 2.45
C ASP A 24 1.86 -7.89 1.31
N ALA A 25 1.06 -8.96 1.44
CA ALA A 25 0.03 -9.27 0.47
C ALA A 25 -1.00 -8.14 0.31
N LEU A 26 -1.43 -7.51 1.41
CA LEU A 26 -2.31 -6.33 1.36
C LEU A 26 -1.60 -5.12 0.76
N ARG A 27 -0.36 -4.84 1.18
CA ARG A 27 0.46 -3.70 0.73
C ARG A 27 0.62 -3.70 -0.79
N TYR A 28 1.00 -4.85 -1.36
CA TYR A 28 1.24 -4.98 -2.81
C TYR A 28 -0.04 -5.21 -3.64
N SER A 29 -1.18 -5.45 -2.99
CA SER A 29 -2.49 -5.54 -3.65
C SER A 29 -3.22 -4.19 -3.73
N THR A 30 -2.92 -3.29 -2.79
CA THR A 30 -3.55 -1.97 -2.65
C THR A 30 -2.94 -0.98 -3.64
N VAL A 31 -3.80 -0.17 -4.25
CA VAL A 31 -3.41 0.83 -5.25
C VAL A 31 -4.03 2.19 -4.92
N ASP A 32 -3.27 3.23 -5.20
CA ASP A 32 -3.63 4.63 -5.17
C ASP A 32 -3.97 5.14 -6.56
N TYR A 33 -4.92 6.06 -6.63
CA TYR A 33 -5.38 6.68 -7.88
C TYR A 33 -4.72 8.05 -8.08
N THR A 34 -3.39 8.06 -8.31
CA THR A 34 -2.61 9.31 -8.40
C THR A 34 -2.53 9.89 -9.81
N GLY A 35 -2.39 9.07 -10.87
CA GLY A 35 -2.69 9.41 -12.28
C GLY A 35 -2.27 10.81 -12.81
N THR A 36 -3.04 11.36 -13.75
CA THR A 36 -2.93 12.76 -14.19
C THR A 36 -3.57 13.70 -13.17
N ALA A 37 -3.19 14.97 -13.18
CA ALA A 37 -3.79 16.00 -12.32
C ALA A 37 -5.31 16.11 -12.57
N ARG A 38 -5.76 16.06 -13.82
CA ARG A 38 -7.20 16.06 -14.14
C ARG A 38 -7.92 14.86 -13.54
N PHE A 39 -7.32 13.68 -13.61
CA PHE A 39 -7.84 12.45 -13.02
C PHE A 39 -7.91 12.53 -11.48
N ALA A 40 -6.80 12.94 -10.85
CA ALA A 40 -6.66 13.08 -9.41
C ALA A 40 -7.63 14.11 -8.82
N ALA A 41 -7.81 15.27 -9.47
CA ALA A 41 -8.72 16.33 -9.04
C ALA A 41 -10.20 15.93 -9.03
N MET A 42 -10.56 14.83 -9.68
CA MET A 42 -11.91 14.25 -9.72
C MET A 42 -12.05 13.03 -8.79
N GLY A 43 -11.09 12.84 -7.89
CA GLY A 43 -11.04 11.68 -6.98
C GLY A 43 -10.81 10.35 -7.72
N GLY A 44 -10.32 10.39 -8.96
CA GLY A 44 -10.14 9.20 -9.80
C GLY A 44 -11.44 8.60 -10.37
N ALA A 45 -12.58 9.29 -10.24
CA ALA A 45 -13.89 8.85 -10.73
C ALA A 45 -14.03 8.98 -12.26
N PHE A 46 -13.21 8.24 -13.01
CA PHE A 46 -13.10 8.34 -14.47
C PHE A 46 -13.55 7.09 -15.22
N GLY A 47 -14.07 6.07 -14.53
CA GLY A 47 -14.47 4.79 -15.11
C GLY A 47 -15.45 4.94 -16.27
N ALA A 48 -16.46 5.81 -16.16
CA ALA A 48 -17.43 6.07 -17.23
C ALA A 48 -17.10 7.31 -18.07
N LEU A 49 -16.33 8.27 -17.52
CA LEU A 49 -15.94 9.48 -18.24
C LEU A 49 -14.97 9.17 -19.38
N GLY A 50 -13.90 8.40 -19.11
CA GLY A 50 -12.83 8.16 -20.08
C GLY A 50 -12.11 9.44 -20.53
N GLY A 51 -11.35 9.35 -21.63
CA GLY A 51 -10.68 10.51 -22.22
C GLY A 51 -9.62 11.14 -21.31
N ASP A 52 -8.94 10.30 -20.51
CA ASP A 52 -7.79 10.63 -19.68
C ASP A 52 -6.78 9.48 -19.70
N PHE A 53 -5.47 9.77 -19.68
CA PHE A 53 -4.42 8.76 -19.76
C PHE A 53 -4.46 7.79 -18.58
N SER A 54 -4.89 8.25 -17.40
CA SER A 54 -4.97 7.37 -16.22
C SER A 54 -6.09 6.34 -16.31
N THR A 55 -7.05 6.51 -17.23
CA THR A 55 -8.11 5.51 -17.43
C THR A 55 -7.59 4.17 -17.93
N LEU A 56 -6.39 4.14 -18.54
CA LEU A 56 -5.73 2.90 -18.98
C LEU A 56 -5.48 1.91 -17.83
N SER A 57 -5.26 2.41 -16.61
CA SER A 57 -5.10 1.57 -15.40
C SER A 57 -6.41 1.36 -14.63
N VAL A 58 -7.53 1.97 -15.04
CA VAL A 58 -8.83 1.93 -14.32
C VAL A 58 -9.93 1.31 -15.17
N ASN A 59 -10.41 2.00 -16.21
CA ASN A 59 -11.33 1.44 -17.18
C ASN A 59 -10.74 1.66 -18.58
N PRO A 60 -10.14 0.63 -19.20
CA PRO A 60 -9.41 0.80 -20.45
C PRO A 60 -10.31 1.21 -21.63
N ALA A 61 -11.64 1.00 -21.56
CA ALA A 61 -12.56 1.57 -22.56
C ALA A 61 -12.53 3.11 -22.61
N GLY A 62 -12.02 3.76 -21.56
CA GLY A 62 -11.78 5.20 -21.54
C GLY A 62 -10.85 5.69 -22.65
N ILE A 63 -9.94 4.84 -23.16
CA ILE A 63 -9.06 5.18 -24.29
C ILE A 63 -9.86 5.41 -25.57
N ALA A 64 -10.97 4.70 -25.76
CA ALA A 64 -11.76 4.79 -26.98
C ALA A 64 -12.57 6.10 -27.09
N VAL A 65 -12.56 6.91 -26.03
CA VAL A 65 -13.15 8.26 -25.99
C VAL A 65 -12.24 9.28 -26.69
N TYR A 66 -10.94 8.99 -26.81
CA TYR A 66 -9.98 9.88 -27.47
C TYR A 66 -10.30 10.08 -28.95
N LYS A 67 -10.21 11.34 -29.38
CA LYS A 67 -10.43 11.75 -30.78
C LYS A 67 -9.17 12.28 -31.47
N THR A 68 -8.14 12.57 -30.69
CA THR A 68 -6.86 13.13 -31.14
C THR A 68 -5.74 12.42 -30.40
N SER A 69 -4.56 12.35 -31.01
CA SER A 69 -3.40 11.79 -30.33
C SER A 69 -2.93 12.76 -29.25
N GLU A 70 -2.46 12.22 -28.13
CA GLU A 70 -2.07 13.00 -26.95
C GLU A 70 -0.80 12.43 -26.32
N ALA A 71 0.14 13.31 -25.95
CA ALA A 71 1.25 12.98 -25.06
C ALA A 71 1.01 13.66 -23.71
N VAL A 72 1.29 12.97 -22.61
CA VAL A 72 1.08 13.44 -21.24
C VAL A 72 2.32 13.18 -20.38
N PHE A 73 2.63 14.15 -19.52
CA PHE A 73 3.63 14.02 -18.47
C PHE A 73 3.13 14.70 -17.19
N THR A 74 3.15 13.98 -16.07
CA THR A 74 2.66 14.45 -14.77
C THR A 74 3.71 14.22 -13.69
N PRO A 75 4.60 15.18 -13.42
CA PRO A 75 5.34 15.21 -12.15
C PRO A 75 4.39 15.37 -10.97
N SER A 76 4.80 14.85 -9.81
CA SER A 76 4.11 15.10 -8.55
C SER A 76 5.07 15.27 -7.39
N LEU A 77 4.62 16.03 -6.40
CA LEU A 77 5.24 16.16 -5.09
C LEU A 77 4.29 15.54 -4.06
N TYR A 78 4.75 14.48 -3.41
CA TYR A 78 4.07 13.84 -2.30
C TYR A 78 4.67 14.31 -0.97
N GLN A 79 3.81 14.59 0.01
CA GLN A 79 4.16 14.82 1.40
C GLN A 79 3.32 13.86 2.25
N GLY A 80 3.97 12.94 2.95
CA GLY A 80 3.35 12.07 3.95
C GLY A 80 3.67 12.58 5.35
N LYS A 81 2.70 12.52 6.25
CA LYS A 81 2.82 12.89 7.66
C LYS A 81 2.15 11.81 8.51
N THR A 82 2.87 11.30 9.50
CA THR A 82 2.32 10.36 10.49
C THR A 82 2.36 10.99 11.86
N GLN A 83 1.21 11.02 12.54
CA GLN A 83 1.13 11.35 13.96
C GLN A 83 0.83 10.08 14.74
N SER A 84 1.71 9.73 15.68
CA SER A 84 1.64 8.49 16.44
C SER A 84 1.33 8.77 17.90
N SER A 85 0.35 8.08 18.47
CA SER A 85 0.05 8.12 19.90
C SER A 85 0.45 6.81 20.58
N PHE A 86 1.33 6.90 21.58
CA PHE A 86 1.86 5.73 22.29
C PHE A 86 2.09 6.09 23.77
N PHE A 87 1.52 5.32 24.69
CA PHE A 87 1.54 5.60 26.14
C PHE A 87 1.21 7.08 26.52
N GLY A 88 0.26 7.69 25.81
CA GLY A 88 -0.17 9.08 26.04
C GLY A 88 0.81 10.16 25.53
N LYS A 89 1.97 9.78 24.98
CA LYS A 89 2.85 10.68 24.24
C LYS A 89 2.45 10.72 22.77
N MET A 90 2.73 11.86 22.11
CA MET A 90 2.52 12.04 20.68
C MET A 90 3.87 12.22 19.98
N GLY A 91 4.11 11.45 18.93
CA GLY A 91 5.19 11.64 17.97
C GLY A 91 4.64 12.12 16.63
N GLU A 92 5.44 12.88 15.88
CA GLU A 92 5.10 13.37 14.55
C GLU A 92 6.36 13.30 13.67
N ASP A 93 6.20 12.78 12.45
CA ASP A 93 7.25 12.81 11.43
C ASP A 93 6.64 13.03 10.04
N GLU A 94 7.41 13.63 9.13
CA GLU A 94 6.99 13.91 7.76
C GLU A 94 8.07 13.57 6.73
N LYS A 95 7.62 13.22 5.52
CA LYS A 95 8.48 12.83 4.40
C LYS A 95 7.99 13.40 3.09
N TYR A 96 8.91 13.97 2.32
CA TYR A 96 8.65 14.47 0.97
C TYR A 96 9.20 13.51 -0.07
N ASN A 97 8.47 13.34 -1.17
CA ASN A 97 8.90 12.53 -2.31
C ASN A 97 8.50 13.20 -3.62
N PHE A 98 9.48 13.58 -4.42
CA PHE A 98 9.27 14.02 -5.80
C PHE A 98 9.26 12.81 -6.73
N ASN A 99 8.26 12.72 -7.61
CA ASN A 99 8.07 11.55 -8.45
C ASN A 99 7.29 11.87 -9.74
N ILE A 100 7.11 10.87 -10.62
CA ILE A 100 6.32 10.99 -11.87
C ILE A 100 5.04 10.18 -11.73
N ALA A 101 3.89 10.83 -11.55
CA ALA A 101 2.60 10.16 -11.36
C ALA A 101 2.09 9.47 -12.64
N SER A 102 2.33 10.06 -13.81
CA SER A 102 2.00 9.44 -15.09
C SER A 102 2.84 9.99 -16.23
N ALA A 103 3.19 9.17 -17.20
CA ALA A 103 3.76 9.62 -18.47
C ALA A 103 3.36 8.67 -19.60
N GLY A 104 2.99 9.19 -20.76
CA GLY A 104 2.66 8.32 -21.88
C GLY A 104 2.10 9.03 -23.10
N VAL A 105 1.77 8.23 -24.11
CA VAL A 105 1.27 8.67 -25.41
C VAL A 105 0.04 7.83 -25.78
N ILE A 106 -0.93 8.50 -26.40
CA ILE A 106 -2.12 7.91 -26.98
C ILE A 106 -2.12 8.28 -28.46
N LEU A 107 -2.28 7.27 -29.31
CA LEU A 107 -2.37 7.39 -30.76
C LEU A 107 -3.79 7.06 -31.18
N THR A 108 -4.38 7.89 -32.04
CA THR A 108 -5.73 7.69 -32.55
C THR A 108 -5.72 7.45 -34.05
N GLY A 109 -6.43 6.41 -34.50
CA GLY A 109 -6.62 6.08 -35.91
C GLY A 109 -8.09 6.02 -36.29
N ASP A 110 -8.46 6.72 -37.36
CA ASP A 110 -9.81 6.71 -37.92
C ASP A 110 -10.00 5.53 -38.86
N ILE A 111 -11.17 4.86 -38.80
CA ILE A 111 -11.52 3.78 -39.72
C ILE A 111 -12.06 4.38 -41.04
N PRO A 112 -11.70 3.85 -42.22
CA PRO A 112 -12.26 4.30 -43.49
C PRO A 112 -13.79 4.16 -43.52
N ASN A 113 -14.49 5.11 -44.16
CA ASN A 113 -15.96 5.14 -44.27
C ASN A 113 -16.70 5.12 -42.92
N ARG A 114 -16.03 5.52 -41.83
CA ARG A 114 -16.56 5.56 -40.47
C ARG A 114 -17.76 6.48 -40.25
N LEU A 115 -18.34 7.12 -41.25
CA LEU A 115 -19.57 7.91 -41.09
C LEU A 115 -20.72 7.38 -41.94
N GLU A 116 -20.45 6.46 -42.87
CA GLU A 116 -21.41 6.03 -43.88
C GLU A 116 -22.31 4.88 -43.43
N GLN A 117 -21.81 4.01 -42.54
CA GLN A 117 -22.56 2.87 -42.00
C GLN A 117 -22.39 2.73 -40.49
N PRO A 118 -23.37 2.16 -39.75
CA PRO A 118 -23.17 1.78 -38.36
C PRO A 118 -22.00 0.80 -38.21
N GLY A 119 -21.07 1.10 -37.31
CA GLY A 119 -19.88 0.27 -37.16
C GLY A 119 -18.82 0.89 -36.24
N TRP A 120 -17.62 0.33 -36.30
CA TRP A 120 -16.46 0.87 -35.63
C TRP A 120 -16.07 2.22 -36.23
N ARG A 121 -15.83 3.22 -35.37
CA ARG A 121 -15.55 4.60 -35.76
C ARG A 121 -14.05 4.88 -35.75
N ASN A 122 -13.38 4.54 -34.66
CA ASN A 122 -11.95 4.76 -34.47
C ASN A 122 -11.35 3.70 -33.56
N VAL A 123 -10.03 3.57 -33.66
CA VAL A 123 -9.19 2.73 -32.82
C VAL A 123 -8.14 3.59 -32.14
N GLN A 124 -7.74 3.20 -30.95
CA GLN A 124 -6.76 3.92 -30.15
C GLN A 124 -5.74 2.95 -29.57
N PHE A 125 -4.49 3.40 -29.53
CA PHE A 125 -3.40 2.68 -28.90
C PHE A 125 -2.74 3.58 -27.86
N GLY A 126 -2.51 3.06 -26.67
CA GLY A 126 -1.93 3.80 -25.55
C GLY A 126 -0.71 3.08 -25.01
N PHE A 127 0.35 3.83 -24.77
CA PHE A 127 1.58 3.34 -24.14
C PHE A 127 2.04 4.32 -23.07
N GLY A 128 2.47 3.81 -21.91
CA GLY A 128 3.18 4.62 -20.93
C GLY A 128 3.18 3.98 -19.55
N VAL A 129 3.29 4.82 -18.52
CA VAL A 129 3.39 4.42 -17.12
C VAL A 129 2.45 5.23 -16.24
N ASN A 130 1.77 4.57 -15.31
CA ASN A 130 1.04 5.19 -14.22
C ASN A 130 1.65 4.74 -12.88
N ARG A 131 1.78 5.64 -11.91
CA ARG A 131 2.04 5.26 -10.53
C ARG A 131 0.78 4.67 -9.93
N LEU A 132 0.91 3.48 -9.37
CA LEU A 132 -0.15 2.75 -8.67
C LEU A 132 -0.03 2.83 -7.15
N ALA A 133 1.15 3.10 -6.57
CA ALA A 133 1.26 3.30 -5.12
C ALA A 133 2.49 4.13 -4.78
N ASN A 134 2.44 4.82 -3.65
CA ASN A 134 3.58 5.49 -3.03
C ASN A 134 3.83 4.90 -1.64
N TYR A 135 5.03 4.36 -1.41
CA TYR A 135 5.38 3.73 -0.14
C TYR A 135 6.19 4.65 0.79
N ASN A 136 6.35 5.93 0.45
CA ASN A 136 7.12 6.86 1.28
C ASN A 136 6.34 7.21 2.55
N ASN A 137 6.85 6.78 3.71
CA ASN A 137 6.32 7.15 5.01
C ASN A 137 7.45 7.27 6.05
N ARG A 138 7.19 8.03 7.10
CA ARG A 138 7.98 8.03 8.33
C ARG A 138 7.06 8.02 9.52
N MET A 139 7.43 7.27 10.53
CA MET A 139 6.70 7.13 11.79
C MET A 139 7.71 7.11 12.93
N ILE A 140 7.38 7.80 14.02
CA ILE A 140 8.13 7.72 15.27
C ILE A 140 7.17 7.75 16.44
N PHE A 141 7.39 6.87 17.41
CA PHE A 141 6.67 6.90 18.68
C PHE A 141 7.60 6.51 19.83
N SER A 142 7.33 7.07 21.01
CA SER A 142 8.05 6.73 22.24
C SER A 142 7.14 6.80 23.45
N GLY A 143 7.46 6.01 24.48
CA GLY A 143 6.63 5.89 25.68
C GLY A 143 7.27 5.01 26.73
N LEU A 144 6.97 5.28 28.00
CA LEU A 144 7.38 4.42 29.11
C LEU A 144 6.43 3.22 29.17
N ASN A 145 6.95 2.03 28.87
CA ASN A 145 6.19 0.78 28.94
C ASN A 145 6.44 0.11 30.29
N THR A 146 5.37 -0.09 31.06
CA THR A 146 5.40 -0.73 32.38
C THR A 146 4.81 -2.15 32.39
N ASN A 147 4.61 -2.75 31.21
CA ASN A 147 3.92 -4.03 31.06
C ASN A 147 4.78 -5.09 30.39
N SER A 148 5.68 -4.70 29.47
CA SER A 148 6.47 -5.66 28.70
C SER A 148 7.72 -5.06 28.05
N SER A 149 8.63 -5.95 27.67
CA SER A 149 9.79 -5.70 26.80
C SER A 149 9.71 -6.56 25.53
N LEU A 150 10.28 -6.12 24.42
CA LEU A 150 10.51 -6.97 23.25
C LEU A 150 11.28 -8.26 23.63
N LEU A 151 12.20 -8.19 24.59
CA LEU A 151 12.95 -9.36 25.04
C LEU A 151 12.04 -10.43 25.66
N THR A 152 10.85 -10.04 26.14
CA THR A 152 9.84 -10.97 26.66
C THR A 152 9.32 -11.88 25.55
N SER A 153 9.08 -11.35 24.33
CA SER A 153 8.66 -12.18 23.20
C SER A 153 9.76 -13.16 22.77
N TYR A 154 11.01 -12.72 22.81
CA TYR A 154 12.15 -13.59 22.48
C TYR A 154 12.36 -14.70 23.52
N VAL A 155 12.21 -14.38 24.80
CA VAL A 155 12.28 -15.38 25.88
C VAL A 155 11.16 -16.42 25.77
N GLU A 156 9.93 -15.99 25.50
CA GLU A 156 8.80 -16.92 25.29
C GLU A 156 9.06 -17.88 24.14
N TYR A 157 9.57 -17.36 23.02
CA TYR A 157 9.93 -18.17 21.86
C TYR A 157 11.05 -19.14 22.22
N ALA A 158 12.15 -18.66 22.80
CA ALA A 158 13.31 -19.47 23.16
C ALA A 158 12.94 -20.60 24.14
N ASN A 159 12.05 -20.33 25.10
CA ASN A 159 11.56 -21.34 26.04
C ASN A 159 10.62 -22.38 25.39
N THR A 160 9.92 -22.01 24.32
CA THR A 160 8.97 -22.91 23.63
C THR A 160 9.66 -23.75 22.55
N ASN A 161 10.53 -23.13 21.77
CA ASN A 161 11.09 -23.69 20.53
C ASN A 161 12.61 -23.87 20.56
N GLY A 162 13.29 -23.31 21.56
CA GLY A 162 14.74 -23.18 21.58
C GLY A 162 15.23 -21.99 20.75
N ILE A 163 16.56 -21.82 20.71
CA ILE A 163 17.24 -20.78 19.95
C ILE A 163 17.78 -21.38 18.65
N TYR A 164 17.44 -20.74 17.52
CA TYR A 164 17.94 -21.09 16.19
C TYR A 164 18.90 -20.01 15.70
N ALA A 165 20.03 -20.41 15.12
CA ALA A 165 21.04 -19.47 14.64
C ALA A 165 20.48 -18.45 13.65
N ASP A 166 20.89 -17.18 13.79
CA ASP A 166 20.48 -16.05 12.95
C ASP A 166 18.98 -15.65 13.05
N TYR A 167 18.22 -16.21 14.01
CA TYR A 167 16.87 -15.74 14.38
C TYR A 167 16.93 -14.65 15.46
N PRO A 168 15.84 -13.87 15.67
CA PRO A 168 15.84 -12.76 16.63
C PRO A 168 16.30 -13.16 18.04
N GLU A 169 15.93 -14.34 18.51
CA GLU A 169 16.32 -14.86 19.83
C GLU A 169 17.81 -15.18 19.92
N ASP A 170 18.44 -15.66 18.84
CA ASP A 170 19.89 -15.90 18.77
C ASP A 170 20.65 -14.58 18.83
N LEU A 171 20.16 -13.55 18.12
CA LEU A 171 20.76 -12.23 18.18
C LEU A 171 20.69 -11.64 19.58
N ALA A 172 19.53 -11.75 20.24
CA ALA A 172 19.34 -11.29 21.61
C ALA A 172 20.24 -12.05 22.60
N TYR A 173 20.37 -13.37 22.46
CA TYR A 173 21.23 -14.19 23.30
C TYR A 173 22.71 -13.86 23.11
N ARG A 174 23.18 -13.73 21.87
CA ARG A 174 24.57 -13.33 21.55
C ARG A 174 24.88 -11.89 21.96
N ALA A 175 23.86 -11.06 22.10
CA ALA A 175 23.95 -9.69 22.60
C ALA A 175 23.87 -9.63 24.15
N ASP A 176 23.87 -10.77 24.85
CA ASP A 176 23.74 -10.87 26.31
C ASP A 176 22.44 -10.21 26.86
N LEU A 177 21.39 -10.07 26.03
CA LEU A 177 20.09 -9.48 26.43
C LEU A 177 19.10 -10.50 26.98
N ILE A 178 19.28 -11.77 26.63
CA ILE A 178 18.55 -12.90 27.23
C ILE A 178 19.58 -13.93 27.69
N TYR A 179 19.31 -14.62 28.80
CA TYR A 179 20.23 -15.57 29.40
C TYR A 179 19.53 -16.85 29.83
N TYR A 180 20.27 -17.95 29.88
CA TYR A 180 19.76 -19.25 30.29
C TYR A 180 20.09 -19.51 31.78
N ASP A 181 19.07 -19.72 32.60
CA ASP A 181 19.24 -20.17 33.97
C ASP A 181 19.20 -21.70 34.03
N SER A 182 20.33 -22.31 34.37
CA SER A 182 20.45 -23.76 34.51
C SER A 182 19.67 -24.34 35.70
N THR A 183 19.22 -23.49 36.62
CA THR A 183 18.52 -23.89 37.86
C THR A 183 17.08 -24.27 37.59
N ASP A 184 16.37 -23.46 36.79
CA ASP A 184 14.99 -23.73 36.37
C ASP A 184 14.91 -24.26 34.92
N GLY A 185 16.01 -24.18 34.19
CA GLY A 185 16.13 -24.68 32.82
C GLY A 185 15.44 -23.79 31.79
N LEU A 186 15.26 -22.50 32.09
CA LEU A 186 14.56 -21.54 31.25
C LEU A 186 15.47 -20.36 30.86
N TYR A 187 15.12 -19.73 29.74
CA TYR A 187 15.62 -18.42 29.35
C TYR A 187 14.87 -17.32 30.10
N HIS A 188 15.57 -16.25 30.43
CA HIS A 188 15.07 -15.06 31.10
C HIS A 188 15.60 -13.79 30.44
N ASN A 189 14.96 -12.67 30.75
CA ASN A 189 15.45 -11.34 30.45
C ASN A 189 15.34 -10.47 31.70
N ASP A 190 16.04 -9.34 31.67
CA ASP A 190 16.19 -8.43 32.81
C ASP A 190 14.97 -7.53 33.07
N MET A 191 14.08 -7.36 32.09
CA MET A 191 12.94 -6.44 32.14
C MET A 191 11.61 -7.06 31.67
N PRO A 192 11.19 -8.24 32.18
CA PRO A 192 10.02 -8.96 31.65
C PRO A 192 8.71 -8.19 31.84
N HIS A 193 8.63 -7.34 32.87
CA HIS A 193 7.43 -6.57 33.22
C HIS A 193 7.53 -5.10 32.79
N GLY A 194 8.42 -4.77 31.85
CA GLY A 194 8.65 -3.39 31.43
C GLY A 194 9.43 -2.57 32.46
N GLY A 195 9.03 -1.31 32.68
CA GLY A 195 9.81 -0.31 33.42
C GLY A 195 10.81 0.43 32.53
N ILE A 196 10.61 0.38 31.21
CA ILE A 196 11.58 0.83 30.21
C ILE A 196 10.94 1.84 29.25
N GLU A 197 11.72 2.83 28.84
CA GLU A 197 11.32 3.70 27.74
C GLU A 197 11.54 2.96 26.42
N GLN A 198 10.45 2.80 25.66
CA GLN A 198 10.46 2.25 24.32
C GLN A 198 10.37 3.38 23.31
N MET A 199 11.17 3.29 22.26
CA MET A 199 11.09 4.18 21.11
C MET A 199 11.19 3.35 19.83
N LYS A 200 10.29 3.59 18.87
CA LYS A 200 10.38 3.01 17.53
C LYS A 200 10.36 4.11 16.49
N SER A 201 11.27 4.00 15.52
CA SER A 201 11.25 4.76 14.29
C SER A 201 11.14 3.79 13.11
N VAL A 202 10.29 4.13 12.14
CA VAL A 202 10.12 3.38 10.89
C VAL A 202 10.18 4.37 9.73
N SER A 203 11.04 4.11 8.75
CA SER A 203 11.11 4.87 7.51
C SER A 203 10.94 3.92 6.33
N THR A 204 9.92 4.17 5.52
CA THR A 204 9.64 3.40 4.30
C THR A 204 9.89 4.25 3.06
N GLU A 205 10.36 3.61 2.00
CA GLU A 205 10.64 4.21 0.69
C GLU A 205 10.18 3.28 -0.42
N GLY A 206 9.93 3.87 -1.58
CA GLY A 206 9.61 3.10 -2.78
C GLY A 206 8.33 3.54 -3.48
N PHE A 207 7.93 2.72 -4.45
CA PHE A 207 6.82 3.00 -5.34
C PHE A 207 6.30 1.69 -5.94
N MET A 208 5.05 1.72 -6.41
CA MET A 208 4.56 0.78 -7.41
C MET A 208 4.14 1.55 -8.65
N ASN A 209 4.68 1.16 -9.80
CA ASN A 209 4.33 1.70 -11.10
C ASN A 209 3.76 0.58 -11.98
N GLU A 210 3.03 0.96 -13.02
CA GLU A 210 2.52 0.04 -14.01
C GLU A 210 2.77 0.57 -15.41
N ILE A 211 3.50 -0.22 -16.20
CA ILE A 211 3.57 0.00 -17.64
C ILE A 211 2.26 -0.50 -18.24
N VAL A 212 1.62 0.35 -19.05
CA VAL A 212 0.34 0.05 -19.69
C VAL A 212 0.50 -0.03 -21.20
N LEU A 213 0.08 -1.16 -21.78
CA LEU A 213 -0.11 -1.34 -23.21
C LEU A 213 -1.62 -1.47 -23.45
N SER A 214 -2.22 -0.47 -24.06
CA SER A 214 -3.67 -0.38 -24.16
C SER A 214 -4.15 -0.25 -25.60
N ALA A 215 -5.27 -0.89 -25.90
CA ALA A 215 -5.98 -0.73 -27.15
C ALA A 215 -7.47 -0.51 -26.86
N GLY A 216 -8.12 0.31 -27.67
CA GLY A 216 -9.57 0.50 -27.59
C GLY A 216 -10.20 0.79 -28.93
N ALA A 217 -11.51 0.65 -28.97
CA ALA A 217 -12.30 0.93 -30.16
C ALA A 217 -13.67 1.48 -29.78
N ASN A 218 -14.18 2.37 -30.63
CA ASN A 218 -15.51 2.97 -30.50
C ASN A 218 -16.45 2.38 -31.55
N TYR A 219 -17.59 1.86 -31.12
CA TYR A 219 -18.68 1.43 -31.98
C TYR A 219 -19.83 2.45 -31.94
N ASN A 220 -20.04 3.10 -33.10
CA ASN A 220 -21.15 4.00 -33.37
C ASN A 220 -21.37 5.13 -32.33
N ASP A 221 -20.30 5.58 -31.66
CA ASP A 221 -20.33 6.56 -30.56
C ASP A 221 -21.23 6.19 -29.39
N LYS A 222 -21.58 4.90 -29.28
CA LYS A 222 -22.51 4.35 -28.28
C LYS A 222 -21.84 3.35 -27.38
N ILE A 223 -20.93 2.53 -27.90
CA ILE A 223 -20.24 1.49 -27.14
C ILE A 223 -18.75 1.69 -27.35
N TYR A 224 -18.01 1.68 -26.25
CA TYR A 224 -16.57 1.85 -26.21
C TYR A 224 -16.03 0.62 -25.52
N VAL A 225 -15.03 -0.02 -26.12
CA VAL A 225 -14.38 -1.20 -25.54
C VAL A 225 -12.90 -0.92 -25.42
N GLY A 226 -12.28 -1.52 -24.40
CA GLY A 226 -10.84 -1.40 -24.21
C GLY A 226 -10.24 -2.61 -23.52
N LEU A 227 -8.96 -2.80 -23.81
CA LEU A 227 -8.10 -3.85 -23.27
C LEU A 227 -6.77 -3.21 -22.88
N THR A 228 -6.28 -3.55 -21.70
CA THR A 228 -4.92 -3.17 -21.26
C THR A 228 -4.18 -4.38 -20.76
N LEU A 229 -2.96 -4.57 -21.26
CA LEU A 229 -1.94 -5.40 -20.63
C LEU A 229 -1.12 -4.51 -19.69
N GLY A 230 -1.19 -4.80 -18.39
CA GLY A 230 -0.45 -4.09 -17.35
C GLY A 230 0.77 -4.90 -16.91
N ILE A 231 1.90 -4.22 -16.77
CA ILE A 231 3.13 -4.77 -16.19
C ILE A 231 3.46 -3.94 -14.95
N PRO A 232 2.85 -4.26 -13.79
CA PRO A 232 3.19 -3.62 -12.54
C PRO A 232 4.58 -4.06 -12.06
N TYR A 233 5.34 -3.10 -11.55
CA TYR A 233 6.63 -3.32 -10.93
C TYR A 233 6.80 -2.38 -9.75
N PHE A 234 7.52 -2.83 -8.74
CA PHE A 234 7.70 -2.05 -7.52
C PHE A 234 9.05 -2.34 -6.87
N ASN A 235 9.48 -1.38 -6.06
CA ASN A 235 10.55 -1.52 -5.09
C ASN A 235 10.02 -0.92 -3.79
N TYR A 236 10.24 -1.63 -2.68
CA TYR A 236 9.88 -1.24 -1.33
C TYR A 236 11.12 -1.41 -0.45
N TYR A 237 11.45 -0.37 0.32
CA TYR A 237 12.50 -0.42 1.33
C TYR A 237 11.92 0.04 2.66
N GLU A 238 12.18 -0.71 3.71
CA GLU A 238 11.83 -0.39 5.08
C GLU A 238 13.07 -0.45 5.95
N SER A 239 13.29 0.60 6.73
CA SER A 239 14.27 0.63 7.82
C SER A 239 13.54 0.92 9.11
N SER A 240 13.72 0.05 10.10
CA SER A 240 13.17 0.23 11.44
C SER A 240 14.29 0.26 12.48
N THR A 241 14.12 1.12 13.48
CA THR A 241 14.96 1.16 14.68
C THR A 241 14.06 1.11 15.89
N PHE A 242 14.25 0.11 16.74
CA PHE A 242 13.55 -0.05 18.01
C PHE A 242 14.56 -0.01 19.15
N THR A 243 14.31 0.84 20.13
CA THR A 243 15.18 1.04 21.29
C THR A 243 14.38 0.83 22.57
N GLU A 244 14.97 0.09 23.50
CA GLU A 244 14.50 0.02 24.89
C GLU A 244 15.61 0.55 25.80
N THR A 245 15.25 1.43 26.75
CA THR A 245 16.20 2.06 27.67
C THR A 245 15.65 2.04 29.09
N ASP A 246 16.45 1.61 30.05
CA ASP A 246 16.15 1.75 31.48
C ASP A 246 16.46 3.18 31.94
N VAL A 247 15.53 4.09 31.65
CA VAL A 247 15.68 5.51 32.01
C VAL A 247 15.54 5.77 33.51
N GLU A 248 14.91 4.86 34.25
CA GLU A 248 14.68 4.98 35.69
C GLU A 248 15.76 4.26 36.53
N GLN A 249 16.71 3.57 35.88
CA GLN A 249 17.79 2.80 36.52
C GLN A 249 17.25 1.78 37.53
N GLN A 250 16.16 1.10 37.17
CA GLN A 250 15.55 0.07 38.01
C GLN A 250 16.30 -1.26 37.92
N ASN A 251 17.07 -1.48 36.85
CA ASN A 251 17.89 -2.64 36.65
C ASN A 251 19.36 -2.37 37.00
N GLU A 252 20.02 -3.34 37.63
CA GLU A 252 21.41 -3.19 38.05
C GLU A 252 22.42 -3.33 36.88
N TYR A 253 22.03 -4.03 35.81
CA TYR A 253 22.92 -4.43 34.71
C TYR A 253 22.51 -3.84 33.38
N PHE A 254 21.25 -4.02 32.98
CA PHE A 254 20.72 -3.57 31.70
C PHE A 254 20.60 -2.06 31.64
N LYS A 255 21.14 -1.44 30.58
CA LYS A 255 21.01 0.00 30.32
C LYS A 255 20.11 0.27 29.12
N SER A 256 20.46 -0.28 27.96
CA SER A 256 19.65 -0.15 26.75
C SER A 256 20.03 -1.16 25.68
N PHE A 257 19.13 -1.37 24.72
CA PHE A 257 19.50 -1.96 23.44
C PHE A 257 18.83 -1.23 22.29
N THR A 258 19.39 -1.40 21.10
CA THR A 258 18.82 -0.92 19.84
C THR A 258 18.82 -2.04 18.82
N LEU A 259 17.62 -2.42 18.37
CA LEU A 259 17.39 -3.31 17.25
C LEU A 259 17.19 -2.48 15.97
N LYS A 260 17.99 -2.73 14.95
CA LYS A 260 17.86 -2.15 13.62
C LYS A 260 17.50 -3.25 12.63
N GLU A 261 16.50 -3.01 11.81
CA GLU A 261 16.01 -3.95 10.80
C GLU A 261 15.93 -3.24 9.46
N GLU A 262 16.38 -3.92 8.41
CA GLU A 262 16.27 -3.46 7.03
C GLU A 262 15.60 -4.55 6.19
N LEU A 263 14.64 -4.14 5.36
CA LEU A 263 13.96 -5.00 4.39
C LEU A 263 13.90 -4.28 3.04
N GLU A 264 14.35 -4.94 1.98
CA GLU A 264 14.13 -4.53 0.61
C GLU A 264 13.32 -5.61 -0.13
N THR A 265 12.18 -5.23 -0.69
CA THR A 265 11.34 -6.08 -1.54
C THR A 265 11.22 -5.50 -2.93
N SER A 266 11.43 -6.34 -3.93
CA SER A 266 11.16 -5.99 -5.33
C SER A 266 10.29 -7.03 -6.00
N GLY A 267 9.47 -6.58 -6.96
CA GLY A 267 8.59 -7.48 -7.70
C GLY A 267 8.20 -6.92 -9.05
N THR A 268 7.94 -7.82 -9.99
CA THR A 268 7.35 -7.52 -11.30
C THR A 268 6.25 -8.54 -11.58
N GLY A 269 5.12 -8.06 -12.08
CA GLY A 269 3.96 -8.89 -12.36
C GLY A 269 3.31 -8.56 -13.69
N ILE A 270 2.26 -9.31 -14.00
CA ILE A 270 1.45 -9.13 -15.20
C ILE A 270 -0.03 -9.18 -14.82
N ASN A 271 -0.83 -8.28 -15.39
CA ASN A 271 -2.28 -8.31 -15.31
C ASN A 271 -2.92 -7.91 -16.64
N VAL A 272 -4.20 -8.25 -16.80
CA VAL A 272 -5.03 -7.83 -17.94
C VAL A 272 -6.25 -7.09 -17.40
N LYS A 273 -6.60 -5.99 -18.05
CA LYS A 273 -7.80 -5.20 -17.74
C LYS A 273 -8.70 -5.15 -18.95
N LEU A 274 -9.99 -5.35 -18.71
CA LEU A 274 -11.04 -5.26 -19.73
C LEU A 274 -12.03 -4.18 -19.32
N GLY A 275 -12.52 -3.43 -20.29
CA GLY A 275 -13.40 -2.30 -20.06
C GLY A 275 -14.46 -2.15 -21.12
N VAL A 276 -15.65 -1.71 -20.70
CA VAL A 276 -16.73 -1.28 -21.58
C VAL A 276 -17.32 0.01 -21.05
N ILE A 277 -17.64 0.96 -21.94
CA ILE A 277 -18.45 2.14 -21.64
C ILE A 277 -19.60 2.21 -22.65
N ALA A 278 -20.83 2.36 -22.16
CA ALA A 278 -22.02 2.57 -22.95
C ALA A 278 -22.54 3.99 -22.79
N ARG A 279 -23.10 4.56 -23.86
CA ARG A 279 -23.73 5.88 -23.90
C ARG A 279 -25.20 5.74 -24.28
N PRO A 280 -26.08 5.37 -23.33
CA PRO A 280 -27.51 5.21 -23.61
C PRO A 280 -28.19 6.52 -24.00
N ALA A 281 -27.65 7.65 -23.51
CA ALA A 281 -28.04 9.00 -23.91
C ALA A 281 -26.80 9.87 -24.03
N ASN A 282 -26.90 11.00 -24.74
CA ASN A 282 -25.75 11.91 -24.91
C ASN A 282 -25.22 12.48 -23.57
N TRP A 283 -26.09 12.56 -22.56
CA TRP A 283 -25.82 13.10 -21.24
C TRP A 283 -25.52 12.02 -20.18
N ILE A 284 -25.56 10.73 -20.52
CA ILE A 284 -25.26 9.62 -19.59
C ILE A 284 -24.17 8.72 -20.18
N ARG A 285 -23.22 8.30 -19.34
CA ARG A 285 -22.31 7.19 -19.60
C ARG A 285 -22.38 6.19 -18.46
N VAL A 286 -22.31 4.91 -18.81
CA VAL A 286 -22.23 3.81 -17.84
C VAL A 286 -21.06 2.94 -18.23
N GLY A 287 -20.18 2.63 -17.29
CA GLY A 287 -18.98 1.85 -17.54
C GLY A 287 -18.83 0.68 -16.57
N VAL A 288 -18.27 -0.41 -17.06
CA VAL A 288 -17.84 -1.55 -16.26
C VAL A 288 -16.41 -1.91 -16.66
N ALA A 289 -15.56 -2.20 -15.68
CA ALA A 289 -14.22 -2.72 -15.90
C ALA A 289 -13.92 -3.90 -14.97
N TYR A 290 -13.16 -4.85 -15.48
CA TYR A 290 -12.66 -5.99 -14.73
C TYR A 290 -11.14 -6.06 -14.87
N HIS A 291 -10.46 -6.14 -13.73
CA HIS A 291 -9.01 -6.36 -13.67
C HIS A 291 -8.79 -7.80 -13.21
N THR A 292 -8.00 -8.55 -13.96
CA THR A 292 -7.53 -9.84 -13.49
C THR A 292 -6.65 -9.66 -12.24
N PRO A 293 -6.43 -10.74 -11.47
CA PRO A 293 -5.29 -10.80 -10.56
C PRO A 293 -4.00 -10.32 -11.23
N THR A 294 -3.13 -9.70 -10.44
CA THR A 294 -1.73 -9.53 -10.84
C THR A 294 -0.96 -10.73 -10.36
N PHE A 295 -0.24 -11.36 -11.28
CA PHE A 295 0.66 -12.47 -10.97
C PHE A 295 2.08 -11.93 -10.87
N TYR A 296 2.60 -11.80 -9.65
CA TYR A 296 4.01 -11.50 -9.39
C TYR A 296 4.79 -12.82 -9.33
N THR A 297 5.58 -13.10 -10.36
CA THR A 297 6.29 -14.39 -10.49
C THR A 297 7.72 -14.34 -9.96
N ASN A 298 8.23 -13.16 -9.59
CA ASN A 298 9.60 -12.97 -9.15
C ASN A 298 9.65 -11.90 -8.05
N MET A 299 9.03 -12.19 -6.91
CA MET A 299 9.23 -11.39 -5.70
C MET A 299 10.57 -11.76 -5.10
N ASN A 300 11.30 -10.77 -4.60
CA ASN A 300 12.58 -10.96 -3.94
C ASN A 300 12.70 -10.05 -2.73
N ASP A 301 12.85 -10.65 -1.55
CA ASP A 301 13.11 -9.99 -0.29
C ASP A 301 14.58 -10.16 0.10
N THR A 302 15.19 -9.07 0.54
CA THR A 302 16.49 -9.04 1.20
C THR A 302 16.29 -8.42 2.57
N TRP A 303 16.71 -9.10 3.63
CA TRP A 303 16.53 -8.58 4.98
C TRP A 303 17.77 -8.77 5.85
N SER A 304 17.93 -7.90 6.84
CA SER A 304 18.96 -8.04 7.88
C SER A 304 18.55 -7.37 9.17
N SER A 305 19.08 -7.87 10.29
CA SER A 305 18.84 -7.32 11.62
C SER A 305 20.15 -7.15 12.37
N THR A 306 20.25 -6.09 13.17
CA THR A 306 21.41 -5.79 14.02
C THR A 306 20.96 -5.34 15.40
N ILE A 307 21.61 -5.86 16.43
CA ILE A 307 21.39 -5.49 17.83
C ILE A 307 22.67 -4.86 18.39
N ASP A 308 22.53 -3.63 18.87
CA ASP A 308 23.50 -2.95 19.73
C ASP A 308 22.98 -3.05 21.18
N SER A 309 23.78 -3.55 22.13
CA SER A 309 23.41 -3.65 23.55
C SER A 309 24.41 -2.92 24.44
N TYR A 310 23.91 -2.31 25.50
CA TYR A 310 24.67 -1.50 26.45
C TYR A 310 24.30 -1.87 27.88
N PHE A 311 25.30 -1.91 28.75
CA PHE A 311 25.16 -2.33 30.16
C PHE A 311 25.86 -1.33 31.11
N ASP A 312 25.36 -1.20 32.34
CA ASP A 312 25.91 -0.25 33.32
C ASP A 312 27.06 -0.83 34.17
N LYS A 313 27.12 -2.16 34.34
CA LYS A 313 28.17 -2.83 35.13
C LYS A 313 28.60 -4.18 34.55
N GLU A 314 29.90 -4.46 34.63
CA GLU A 314 30.54 -5.79 34.52
C GLU A 314 30.29 -6.62 33.24
N ILE A 315 29.48 -6.14 32.31
CA ILE A 315 29.19 -6.74 31.01
C ILE A 315 29.65 -5.77 29.91
N SER A 316 30.39 -6.27 28.93
CA SER A 316 30.80 -5.46 27.78
C SER A 316 29.66 -5.28 26.79
N ASP A 317 29.49 -4.06 26.28
CA ASP A 317 28.60 -3.75 25.16
C ASP A 317 28.81 -4.71 23.98
N LYS A 318 27.72 -5.08 23.30
CA LYS A 318 27.77 -5.97 22.13
C LYS A 318 27.21 -5.31 20.89
N HIS A 319 27.78 -5.71 19.77
CA HIS A 319 27.24 -5.47 18.44
C HIS A 319 27.08 -6.83 17.74
N VAL A 320 25.85 -7.19 17.42
CA VAL A 320 25.50 -8.49 16.84
C VAL A 320 24.65 -8.28 15.60
N SER A 321 25.05 -8.90 14.49
CA SER A 321 24.26 -8.86 13.25
C SER A 321 23.85 -10.26 12.82
N SER A 322 22.68 -10.33 12.18
CA SER A 322 22.23 -11.50 11.43
C SER A 322 23.04 -11.64 10.15
N ARG A 323 22.95 -12.81 9.53
CA ARG A 323 23.26 -12.94 8.10
C ARG A 323 22.23 -12.19 7.27
N ILE A 324 22.62 -11.80 6.06
CA ILE A 324 21.69 -11.25 5.07
C ILE A 324 20.79 -12.39 4.59
N GLY A 325 19.51 -12.30 4.92
CA GLY A 325 18.47 -13.18 4.43
C GLY A 325 18.07 -12.81 3.01
N ASN A 326 17.84 -13.80 2.17
CA ASN A 326 17.29 -13.60 0.82
C ASN A 326 16.18 -14.61 0.59
N TYR A 327 15.01 -14.14 0.14
CA TYR A 327 13.86 -15.00 -0.07
C TYR A 327 13.14 -14.68 -1.37
N LYS A 328 12.77 -15.71 -2.12
CA LYS A 328 12.05 -15.59 -3.39
C LYS A 328 10.74 -16.31 -3.32
N TYR A 329 9.70 -15.66 -3.82
CA TYR A 329 8.34 -16.17 -3.78
C TYR A 329 7.50 -15.59 -4.90
N GLU A 330 6.27 -16.09 -4.99
CA GLU A 330 5.27 -15.61 -5.92
C GLU A 330 4.05 -15.10 -5.14
N LEU A 331 3.47 -13.99 -5.61
CA LEU A 331 2.27 -13.40 -5.03
C LEU A 331 1.21 -13.23 -6.12
N THR A 332 -0.01 -13.69 -5.86
CA THR A 332 -1.17 -13.42 -6.71
C THR A 332 -2.12 -12.49 -5.96
N THR A 333 -2.36 -11.30 -6.52
CA THR A 333 -3.27 -10.31 -5.93
C THR A 333 -4.74 -10.61 -6.26
N PRO A 334 -5.71 -10.05 -5.54
CA PRO A 334 -7.12 -10.17 -5.88
C PRO A 334 -7.48 -9.54 -7.24
N SER A 335 -8.55 -10.04 -7.85
CA SER A 335 -9.20 -9.35 -8.96
C SER A 335 -9.95 -8.10 -8.49
N LYS A 336 -10.25 -7.20 -9.42
CA LYS A 336 -10.99 -5.96 -9.13
C LYS A 336 -12.15 -5.81 -10.10
N LEU A 337 -13.32 -5.44 -9.58
CA LEU A 337 -14.51 -5.12 -10.37
C LEU A 337 -14.87 -3.65 -10.15
N ILE A 338 -15.10 -2.92 -11.24
CA ILE A 338 -15.39 -1.49 -11.20
C ILE A 338 -16.70 -1.24 -11.97
N GLY A 339 -17.67 -0.64 -11.30
CA GLY A 339 -18.89 -0.08 -11.91
C GLY A 339 -18.81 1.44 -11.88
N SER A 340 -19.31 2.11 -12.92
CA SER A 340 -19.17 3.56 -13.06
C SER A 340 -20.35 4.19 -13.78
N VAL A 341 -20.68 5.42 -13.41
CA VAL A 341 -21.70 6.25 -14.06
C VAL A 341 -21.22 7.69 -14.16
N ALA A 342 -21.51 8.35 -15.28
CA ALA A 342 -21.21 9.76 -15.47
C ALA A 342 -22.36 10.50 -16.15
N PHE A 343 -22.60 11.71 -15.69
CA PHE A 343 -23.57 12.65 -16.24
C PHE A 343 -22.82 13.82 -16.89
N LEU A 344 -23.17 14.15 -18.13
CA LEU A 344 -22.54 15.21 -18.91
C LEU A 344 -23.53 16.35 -19.17
N PHE A 345 -23.15 17.56 -18.79
CA PHE A 345 -23.94 18.78 -18.96
C PHE A 345 -23.44 19.56 -20.18
N GLY A 346 -23.54 18.92 -21.35
CA GLY A 346 -23.03 19.48 -22.61
C GLY A 346 -21.53 19.79 -22.52
N ASN A 347 -21.14 21.01 -22.88
CA ASN A 347 -19.77 21.48 -22.81
C ASN A 347 -19.43 22.18 -21.48
N VAL A 348 -20.40 22.29 -20.56
CA VAL A 348 -20.27 23.06 -19.31
C VAL A 348 -19.61 22.23 -18.21
N GLY A 349 -19.81 20.91 -18.17
CA GLY A 349 -19.25 20.11 -17.10
C GLY A 349 -19.73 18.67 -17.05
N SER A 350 -19.30 17.96 -16.01
CA SER A 350 -19.68 16.58 -15.77
C SER A 350 -19.62 16.21 -14.30
N ILE A 351 -20.44 15.25 -13.88
CA ILE A 351 -20.35 14.57 -12.59
C ILE A 351 -20.15 13.08 -12.86
N SER A 352 -19.30 12.43 -12.10
CA SER A 352 -18.98 11.01 -12.26
C SER A 352 -18.84 10.32 -10.92
N ALA A 353 -19.23 9.05 -10.87
CA ALA A 353 -19.09 8.20 -9.71
C ALA A 353 -18.61 6.81 -10.14
N ASP A 354 -17.62 6.29 -9.41
CA ASP A 354 -17.09 4.94 -9.57
C ASP A 354 -17.28 4.18 -8.25
N TYR A 355 -17.69 2.93 -8.36
CA TYR A 355 -17.70 1.94 -7.30
C TYR A 355 -16.75 0.82 -7.66
N GLN A 356 -15.83 0.49 -6.76
CA GLN A 356 -14.88 -0.59 -6.93
C GLN A 356 -15.00 -1.60 -5.78
N PHE A 357 -14.97 -2.86 -6.15
CA PHE A 357 -14.99 -4.00 -5.25
C PHE A 357 -13.71 -4.82 -5.42
N VAL A 358 -13.06 -5.13 -4.30
CA VAL A 358 -11.85 -5.97 -4.23
C VAL A 358 -11.95 -6.88 -3.03
N ASP A 359 -11.67 -8.17 -3.19
CA ASP A 359 -11.70 -9.13 -2.10
C ASP A 359 -10.27 -9.53 -1.66
N TYR A 360 -9.75 -8.86 -0.63
CA TYR A 360 -8.35 -9.03 -0.19
C TYR A 360 -8.06 -10.40 0.42
N GLY A 361 -9.09 -11.10 0.93
CA GLY A 361 -8.96 -12.48 1.40
C GLY A 361 -8.62 -13.50 0.29
N ASN A 362 -8.66 -13.10 -0.99
CA ASN A 362 -8.26 -13.91 -2.14
C ASN A 362 -6.80 -13.72 -2.58
N ALA A 363 -6.06 -12.81 -1.94
CA ALA A 363 -4.62 -12.71 -2.15
C ALA A 363 -3.95 -14.02 -1.72
N ARG A 364 -2.90 -14.46 -2.43
CA ARG A 364 -2.24 -15.71 -2.08
C ARG A 364 -0.77 -15.75 -2.47
N PHE A 365 0.04 -16.35 -1.61
CA PHE A 365 1.41 -16.75 -1.89
C PHE A 365 1.44 -18.10 -2.62
N ARG A 366 2.42 -18.29 -3.50
CA ARG A 366 2.63 -19.52 -4.27
C ARG A 366 4.08 -20.03 -4.16
N PRO A 367 4.28 -21.37 -4.22
CA PRO A 367 3.26 -22.41 -4.33
C PRO A 367 2.46 -22.58 -3.02
N THR A 368 1.13 -22.72 -3.13
CA THR A 368 0.21 -22.67 -1.97
C THR A 368 0.53 -23.70 -0.87
N ALA A 369 1.09 -24.85 -1.22
CA ALA A 369 1.47 -25.88 -0.25
C ALA A 369 2.52 -25.39 0.76
N ASP A 370 3.42 -24.49 0.34
CA ASP A 370 4.50 -23.97 1.20
C ASP A 370 4.04 -22.78 2.06
N TYR A 371 2.88 -22.21 1.75
CA TYR A 371 2.33 -21.01 2.39
C TYR A 371 0.89 -21.20 2.87
N MET A 372 0.50 -22.44 3.23
CA MET A 372 -0.87 -22.73 3.68
C MET A 372 -1.24 -21.82 4.86
N ASP A 373 -0.38 -21.76 5.87
CA ASP A 373 -0.62 -20.96 7.06
C ASP A 373 -0.67 -19.45 6.74
N VAL A 374 0.16 -18.96 5.81
CA VAL A 374 0.14 -17.53 5.40
C VAL A 374 -1.17 -17.22 4.70
N ASN A 375 -1.60 -18.10 3.80
CA ASN A 375 -2.83 -17.91 3.04
C ASN A 375 -4.07 -18.02 3.94
N GLU A 376 -4.05 -18.87 4.96
CA GLU A 376 -5.10 -18.89 5.99
C GLU A 376 -5.09 -17.61 6.83
N ALA A 377 -3.92 -17.10 7.21
CA ALA A 377 -3.80 -15.82 7.92
C ALA A 377 -4.32 -14.64 7.08
N ILE A 378 -4.04 -14.60 5.77
CA ILE A 378 -4.60 -13.61 4.84
C ILE A 378 -6.13 -13.70 4.81
N ASN A 379 -6.68 -14.91 4.68
CA ASN A 379 -8.12 -15.13 4.61
C ASN A 379 -8.85 -14.72 5.90
N TYR A 380 -8.23 -14.96 7.05
CA TYR A 380 -8.76 -14.56 8.36
C TYR A 380 -8.65 -13.06 8.61
N SER A 381 -7.54 -12.44 8.17
CA SER A 381 -7.21 -11.05 8.47
C SER A 381 -7.92 -10.05 7.57
N TYR A 382 -8.27 -10.45 6.34
CA TYR A 382 -8.77 -9.53 5.32
C TYR A 382 -10.13 -9.93 4.77
N LYS A 383 -10.92 -8.90 4.49
CA LYS A 383 -12.25 -9.02 3.87
C LYS A 383 -12.31 -8.26 2.56
N SER A 384 -13.50 -8.28 1.97
CA SER A 384 -13.80 -7.44 0.81
C SER A 384 -13.86 -5.96 1.17
N GLN A 385 -13.19 -5.14 0.37
CA GLN A 385 -13.17 -3.69 0.46
C GLN A 385 -14.05 -3.07 -0.64
N ASN A 386 -14.83 -2.07 -0.26
CA ASN A 386 -15.69 -1.27 -1.12
C ASN A 386 -15.11 0.15 -1.20
N ILE A 387 -14.84 0.60 -2.42
CA ILE A 387 -14.25 1.91 -2.70
C ILE A 387 -15.22 2.73 -3.53
N ILE A 388 -15.62 3.88 -3.03
CA ILE A 388 -16.50 4.84 -3.69
C ILE A 388 -15.69 6.09 -4.05
N ARG A 389 -15.80 6.55 -5.29
CA ARG A 389 -15.15 7.76 -5.77
C ARG A 389 -16.16 8.61 -6.51
N ILE A 390 -16.20 9.91 -6.23
CA ILE A 390 -17.10 10.88 -6.86
C ILE A 390 -16.29 12.08 -7.30
N GLY A 391 -16.56 12.60 -8.50
CA GLY A 391 -15.88 13.76 -9.05
C GLY A 391 -16.81 14.67 -9.86
N GLY A 392 -16.54 15.97 -9.81
CA GLY A 392 -17.26 17.00 -10.57
C GLY A 392 -16.31 17.95 -11.30
N GLU A 393 -16.59 18.20 -12.59
CA GLU A 393 -15.85 19.14 -13.44
C GLU A 393 -16.79 20.24 -13.91
N TYR A 394 -16.38 21.49 -13.76
CA TYR A 394 -17.05 22.68 -14.31
C TYR A 394 -16.09 23.43 -15.23
N ARG A 395 -16.53 23.77 -16.43
CA ARG A 395 -15.74 24.43 -17.47
C ARG A 395 -16.25 25.84 -17.71
N TYR A 396 -15.33 26.79 -17.69
CA TYR A 396 -15.59 28.19 -18.01
C TYR A 396 -14.55 28.70 -19.00
N GLY A 397 -14.93 28.76 -20.28
CA GLY A 397 -14.02 29.08 -21.37
C GLY A 397 -12.89 28.06 -21.48
N VAL A 398 -11.64 28.54 -21.40
CA VAL A 398 -10.42 27.72 -21.42
C VAL A 398 -10.07 27.12 -20.06
N PHE A 399 -10.74 27.54 -18.99
CA PHE A 399 -10.49 27.06 -17.64
C PHE A 399 -11.46 25.95 -17.25
N SER A 400 -10.98 25.02 -16.43
CA SER A 400 -11.78 23.96 -15.81
C SER A 400 -11.50 23.93 -14.32
N PHE A 401 -12.54 23.80 -13.51
CA PHE A 401 -12.47 23.64 -12.06
C PHE A 401 -12.99 22.26 -11.71
N ARG A 402 -12.29 21.57 -10.81
CA ARG A 402 -12.56 20.16 -10.48
C ARG A 402 -12.53 19.95 -8.98
N GLY A 403 -13.37 19.06 -8.52
CA GLY A 403 -13.38 18.58 -7.14
C GLY A 403 -13.72 17.10 -7.09
N GLY A 404 -13.19 16.42 -6.09
CA GLY A 404 -13.34 14.99 -5.91
C GLY A 404 -13.40 14.56 -4.45
N PHE A 405 -14.05 13.43 -4.23
CA PHE A 405 -14.15 12.74 -2.94
C PHE A 405 -13.95 11.25 -3.16
N GLY A 406 -13.19 10.61 -2.26
CA GLY A 406 -12.98 9.18 -2.23
C GLY A 406 -13.17 8.62 -0.83
N TYR A 407 -13.79 7.46 -0.73
CA TYR A 407 -13.90 6.68 0.50
C TYR A 407 -13.61 5.22 0.20
N ALA A 408 -12.69 4.64 0.95
CA ALA A 408 -12.45 3.20 1.01
C ALA A 408 -12.74 2.74 2.43
N ASP A 409 -13.57 1.72 2.59
CA ASP A 409 -13.77 1.08 3.89
C ASP A 409 -12.53 0.26 4.30
N SER A 410 -12.53 -0.27 5.52
CA SER A 410 -11.39 -1.04 6.02
C SER A 410 -11.31 -2.40 5.29
N PRO A 411 -10.13 -2.79 4.77
CA PRO A 411 -9.91 -4.13 4.22
C PRO A 411 -9.68 -5.19 5.30
N TYR A 412 -9.55 -4.78 6.58
CA TYR A 412 -9.32 -5.66 7.71
C TYR A 412 -10.63 -6.27 8.22
N ASP A 413 -10.59 -7.53 8.60
CA ASP A 413 -11.67 -8.24 9.28
C ASP A 413 -11.42 -8.35 10.79
N HIS A 414 -12.44 -8.72 11.57
CA HIS A 414 -12.35 -8.96 13.02
C HIS A 414 -11.76 -7.80 13.85
N ASP A 415 -11.90 -6.57 13.37
CA ASP A 415 -11.40 -5.34 14.01
C ASP A 415 -9.91 -5.41 14.41
N ILE A 416 -9.11 -6.19 13.67
CA ILE A 416 -7.66 -6.30 13.92
C ILE A 416 -6.92 -4.99 13.64
N ASN A 417 -7.48 -4.16 12.76
CA ASN A 417 -7.03 -2.81 12.45
C ASN A 417 -8.14 -2.03 11.76
N ASP A 418 -8.02 -0.71 11.71
CA ASP A 418 -8.77 0.13 10.79
C ASP A 418 -7.86 0.47 9.60
N GLY A 419 -8.31 0.22 8.39
CA GLY A 419 -7.63 0.60 7.16
C GLY A 419 -8.50 1.49 6.27
N SER A 420 -9.55 2.07 6.84
CA SER A 420 -10.43 2.96 6.11
C SER A 420 -9.70 4.23 5.73
N ARG A 421 -10.01 4.75 4.55
CA ARG A 421 -9.31 5.88 3.96
C ARG A 421 -10.29 6.86 3.34
N ILE A 422 -10.15 8.12 3.70
CA ILE A 422 -10.90 9.23 3.12
C ILE A 422 -9.95 10.10 2.33
N SER A 423 -10.37 10.53 1.14
CA SER A 423 -9.61 11.44 0.30
C SER A 423 -10.46 12.58 -0.25
N TYR A 424 -9.89 13.76 -0.28
CA TYR A 424 -10.47 14.96 -0.89
C TYR A 424 -9.54 15.45 -1.98
N SER A 425 -10.09 15.97 -3.07
CA SER A 425 -9.26 16.58 -4.10
C SER A 425 -9.90 17.79 -4.74
N ALA A 426 -9.03 18.66 -5.24
CA ALA A 426 -9.39 19.86 -5.96
C ALA A 426 -8.38 20.09 -7.08
N GLY A 427 -8.80 20.75 -8.16
CA GLY A 427 -7.88 21.07 -9.23
C GLY A 427 -8.40 22.12 -10.19
N VAL A 428 -7.46 22.69 -10.94
CA VAL A 428 -7.70 23.67 -11.98
C VAL A 428 -7.00 23.23 -13.25
N GLY A 429 -7.66 23.41 -14.38
CA GLY A 429 -7.15 23.09 -15.70
C GLY A 429 -7.19 24.29 -16.61
N PHE A 430 -6.18 24.42 -17.45
CA PHE A 430 -6.16 25.29 -18.60
C PHE A 430 -6.06 24.41 -19.85
N ARG A 431 -6.96 24.61 -20.82
CA ARG A 431 -7.00 23.81 -22.04
C ARG A 431 -7.18 24.69 -23.26
N ASP A 432 -6.21 24.61 -24.16
CA ASP A 432 -6.23 25.22 -25.48
C ASP A 432 -6.37 24.11 -26.56
N MET A 433 -6.24 24.49 -27.84
CA MET A 433 -6.37 23.57 -28.98
C MET A 433 -5.30 22.48 -29.00
N TYR A 434 -4.03 22.85 -28.77
CA TYR A 434 -2.88 21.95 -28.91
C TYR A 434 -2.25 21.51 -27.59
N TYR A 435 -2.51 22.20 -26.49
CA TYR A 435 -1.89 21.90 -25.21
C TYR A 435 -2.86 22.11 -24.05
N PHE A 436 -2.58 21.42 -22.95
CA PHE A 436 -3.30 21.63 -21.70
C PHE A 436 -2.35 21.50 -20.52
N ILE A 437 -2.68 22.24 -19.46
CA ILE A 437 -1.96 22.21 -18.19
C ILE A 437 -3.00 22.03 -17.10
N ASP A 438 -2.87 20.99 -16.29
CA ASP A 438 -3.77 20.73 -15.18
C ASP A 438 -2.97 20.67 -13.88
N PHE A 439 -3.47 21.33 -12.83
CA PHE A 439 -2.94 21.23 -11.48
C PHE A 439 -3.98 20.55 -10.58
N ALA A 440 -3.51 19.71 -9.67
CA ALA A 440 -4.34 19.07 -8.67
C ALA A 440 -3.67 18.99 -7.31
N TRP A 441 -4.50 19.07 -6.27
CA TRP A 441 -4.15 18.73 -4.90
C TRP A 441 -5.07 17.60 -4.45
N VAL A 442 -4.46 16.57 -3.86
CA VAL A 442 -5.16 15.46 -3.22
C VAL A 442 -4.71 15.39 -1.78
N HIS A 443 -5.66 15.38 -0.86
CA HIS A 443 -5.44 15.12 0.56
C HIS A 443 -6.04 13.76 0.91
N SER A 444 -5.30 12.91 1.61
CA SER A 444 -5.80 11.61 2.08
C SER A 444 -5.50 11.43 3.56
N GLN A 445 -6.41 10.75 4.26
CA GLN A 445 -6.31 10.44 5.69
C GLN A 445 -6.70 8.99 5.94
N GLN A 446 -5.97 8.34 6.82
CA GLN A 446 -6.20 6.97 7.30
C GLN A 446 -5.65 6.87 8.72
N THR A 447 -6.32 6.10 9.58
CA THR A 447 -5.77 5.69 10.87
C THR A 447 -5.29 4.25 10.75
N GLN A 448 -4.21 3.89 11.45
CA GLN A 448 -3.68 2.54 11.50
C GLN A 448 -3.08 2.24 12.86
N ASP A 449 -3.45 1.10 13.44
CA ASP A 449 -2.78 0.53 14.60
C ASP A 449 -1.45 -0.14 14.21
N TYR A 450 -0.41 0.11 15.00
CA TYR A 450 0.90 -0.52 14.83
C TYR A 450 1.36 -1.16 16.14
N TYR A 451 1.73 -2.43 16.09
CA TYR A 451 2.27 -3.16 17.23
C TYR A 451 3.79 -3.24 17.10
N PRO A 452 4.57 -2.77 18.09
CA PRO A 452 6.03 -2.77 18.00
C PRO A 452 6.63 -4.18 17.95
N TYR A 453 5.94 -5.14 18.57
CA TYR A 453 6.25 -6.57 18.63
C TYR A 453 4.99 -7.36 19.03
N THR A 454 5.09 -8.69 19.11
CA THR A 454 3.98 -9.57 19.52
C THR A 454 4.41 -10.46 20.67
N ILE A 455 3.49 -10.77 21.59
CA ILE A 455 3.71 -11.66 22.74
C ILE A 455 2.66 -12.77 22.70
N THR A 456 3.06 -14.00 23.02
CA THR A 456 2.20 -15.18 22.91
C THR A 456 1.42 -15.41 24.20
N ASN A 457 2.02 -15.15 25.37
CA ASN A 457 1.35 -15.23 26.66
C ASN A 457 0.72 -13.89 27.07
N THR A 458 -0.48 -13.63 26.58
CA THR A 458 -1.23 -12.39 26.87
C THR A 458 -1.92 -12.38 28.23
N THR A 459 -1.85 -13.47 29.02
CA THR A 459 -2.42 -13.48 30.38
C THR A 459 -1.52 -12.77 31.39
N ASP A 460 -0.21 -12.79 31.14
CA ASP A 460 0.78 -12.23 32.05
C ASP A 460 1.37 -10.89 31.55
N TYR A 461 1.33 -10.65 30.23
CA TYR A 461 1.89 -9.45 29.59
C TYR A 461 0.92 -8.82 28.59
N ALA A 462 1.00 -7.50 28.41
CA ALA A 462 0.19 -6.76 27.45
C ALA A 462 1.05 -5.88 26.54
N VAL A 463 0.94 -6.06 25.23
CA VAL A 463 1.57 -5.19 24.24
C VAL A 463 0.62 -4.02 23.93
N THR A 464 1.09 -2.80 24.20
CA THR A 464 0.38 -1.59 23.80
C THR A 464 0.63 -1.30 22.31
N LYS A 465 -0.43 -0.99 21.57
CA LYS A 465 -0.34 -0.51 20.18
C LYS A 465 -0.03 0.99 20.12
N SER A 466 0.68 1.41 19.08
CA SER A 466 0.70 2.81 18.65
C SER A 466 -0.49 3.05 17.73
N VAL A 467 -1.29 4.09 18.00
CA VAL A 467 -2.35 4.53 17.09
C VAL A 467 -1.76 5.61 16.19
N ASN A 468 -1.78 5.39 14.88
CA ASN A 468 -1.13 6.28 13.92
C ASN A 468 -2.15 6.92 12.99
N ASP A 469 -2.24 8.23 13.03
CA ASP A 469 -2.99 9.02 12.07
C ASP A 469 -2.06 9.42 10.92
N ILE A 470 -2.28 8.78 9.78
CA ILE A 470 -1.50 8.96 8.56
C ILE A 470 -2.27 9.91 7.66
N SER A 471 -1.62 11.01 7.28
CA SER A 471 -2.15 11.96 6.31
C SER A 471 -1.16 12.20 5.20
N SER A 472 -1.66 12.47 3.99
CA SER A 472 -0.80 12.81 2.87
C SER A 472 -1.38 13.89 1.99
N ASN A 473 -0.47 14.67 1.38
CA ASN A 473 -0.77 15.65 0.36
C ASN A 473 -0.02 15.28 -0.91
N SER A 474 -0.73 15.21 -2.04
CA SER A 474 -0.13 15.04 -3.35
C SER A 474 -0.45 16.25 -4.22
N PHE A 475 0.59 16.90 -4.71
CA PHE A 475 0.50 18.02 -5.66
C PHE A 475 0.93 17.52 -7.03
N LEU A 476 0.04 17.61 -8.02
CA LEU A 476 0.26 17.10 -9.36
C LEU A 476 0.18 18.23 -10.37
N LEU A 477 1.06 18.19 -11.36
CA LEU A 477 1.04 19.11 -12.49
C LEU A 477 1.14 18.30 -13.78
N THR A 478 0.10 18.27 -14.59
CA THR A 478 0.09 17.57 -15.88
C THR A 478 0.32 18.56 -17.01
N PHE A 479 1.26 18.22 -17.88
CA PHE A 479 1.43 18.85 -19.19
C PHE A 479 0.96 17.87 -20.26
N GLY A 480 0.09 18.35 -21.14
CA GLY A 480 -0.43 17.57 -22.25
C GLY A 480 -0.27 18.27 -23.59
N PHE A 481 0.08 17.52 -24.63
CA PHE A 481 0.21 18.01 -26.00
C PHE A 481 -0.62 17.13 -26.95
N LYS A 482 -1.41 17.77 -27.82
CA LYS A 482 -2.30 17.14 -28.80
C LYS A 482 -1.73 17.28 -30.21
N PHE A 483 -1.78 16.19 -30.98
CA PHE A 483 -1.27 16.15 -32.35
C PHE A 483 -2.06 15.22 -33.27
#